data_AF-W2V9D0-F1
#
_entry.id   AF-W2V9D0-F1
#
_cell.length_a   1.000
_cell.length_b   1.000
_cell.length_c   1.000
_cell.angle_alpha   90.00
_cell.angle_beta   90.00
_cell.angle_gamma   90.00
#
_symmetry.space_group_name_H-M   'P 1'
#
loop_
_entity.id
_entity.type
_entity.pdbx_description
1 polymer ?
#
loop_
_entity_poly.entity_id
_entity_poly.type
_entity_poly.pdbx_seq_one_letter_code
_entity_poly.pdbx_strand_id
1 'polypeptide(L)'
;MLAREGSLRGVPYDNERLSGAAVFGKVTGVENELVSVALDDDENDNGGQSLLSYATIYSSPDGGGWYCVPEIGDRVMVKFPDSKDSNAYVQNAVHVGAGNGRNNPKVKFFKNKEGKEIRLSPESIIITKQV
;
A
#
# COMPACT_ATOMS: atom_id res chain seq x y z
N MET A 1 -32.80 -10.79 13.34
CA MET A 1 -32.17 -11.75 14.27
C MET A 1 -31.51 -10.93 15.37
N LEU A 2 -32.00 -11.00 16.61
CA LEU A 2 -31.46 -10.23 17.74
C LEU A 2 -30.53 -11.15 18.54
N ALA A 3 -29.21 -10.99 18.38
CA ALA A 3 -28.22 -11.70 19.19
C ALA A 3 -27.90 -10.87 20.45
N ARG A 4 -27.71 -11.53 21.60
CA ARG A 4 -27.25 -10.86 22.84
C ARG A 4 -25.82 -10.37 22.63
N GLU A 5 -25.50 -9.20 23.19
CA GLU A 5 -24.13 -8.67 23.20
C GLU A 5 -23.16 -9.72 23.79
N GLY A 6 -22.14 -10.10 23.02
CA GLY A 6 -21.17 -11.15 23.40
C GLY A 6 -21.60 -12.60 23.15
N SER A 7 -22.79 -12.86 22.59
CA SER A 7 -23.24 -14.23 22.23
C SER A 7 -22.65 -14.76 20.92
N LEU A 8 -22.08 -13.87 20.10
CA LEU A 8 -21.27 -14.21 18.93
C LEU A 8 -19.80 -14.15 19.35
N ARG A 9 -19.26 -15.27 19.82
CA ARG A 9 -17.81 -15.43 20.00
C ARG A 9 -17.29 -16.22 18.81
N GLY A 10 -16.67 -15.52 17.86
CA GLY A 10 -15.81 -16.17 16.89
C GLY A 10 -14.64 -16.80 17.63
N VAL A 11 -14.36 -18.06 17.34
CA VAL A 11 -13.08 -18.66 17.77
C VAL A 11 -12.00 -18.00 16.92
N PRO A 12 -10.90 -17.47 17.50
CA PRO A 12 -9.78 -16.99 16.70
C PRO A 12 -9.36 -18.09 15.74
N TYR A 13 -9.40 -17.78 14.44
CA TYR A 13 -9.06 -18.72 13.39
C TYR A 13 -7.76 -18.27 12.76
N ASP A 14 -6.70 -19.02 13.03
CA ASP A 14 -5.41 -18.81 12.37
C ASP A 14 -5.39 -19.65 11.09
N ASN A 15 -5.00 -19.03 9.97
CA ASN A 15 -4.88 -19.70 8.68
C ASN A 15 -3.40 -19.89 8.35
N GLU A 16 -2.88 -21.09 8.61
CA GLU A 16 -1.48 -21.46 8.36
C GLU A 16 -1.04 -21.26 6.89
N ARG A 17 -1.97 -21.18 5.94
CA ARG A 17 -1.67 -20.92 4.52
C ARG A 17 -1.43 -19.44 4.21
N LEU A 18 -1.72 -18.52 5.14
CA LEU A 18 -1.46 -17.09 4.97
C LEU A 18 0.01 -16.74 5.13
N SER A 19 0.77 -17.52 5.90
CA SER A 19 2.17 -17.19 6.17
C SER A 19 2.99 -17.09 4.88
N GLY A 20 3.52 -15.90 4.61
CA GLY A 20 4.27 -15.57 3.40
C GLY A 20 3.42 -15.24 2.17
N ALA A 21 2.09 -15.33 2.26
CA ALA A 21 1.18 -14.99 1.18
C ALA A 21 1.25 -13.49 0.84
N ALA A 22 0.98 -13.20 -0.43
CA ALA A 22 0.89 -11.85 -0.94
C ALA A 22 -0.28 -11.76 -1.90
N VAL A 23 -1.11 -10.75 -1.72
CA VAL A 23 -2.23 -10.43 -2.61
C VAL A 23 -2.10 -9.01 -3.10
N PHE A 24 -2.78 -8.70 -4.20
CA PHE A 24 -2.79 -7.37 -4.77
C PHE A 24 -4.16 -6.73 -4.61
N GLY A 25 -4.16 -5.40 -4.60
CA GLY A 25 -5.37 -4.63 -4.52
C GLY A 25 -5.13 -3.17 -4.88
N LYS A 26 -6.17 -2.36 -4.72
CA LYS A 26 -6.14 -0.92 -4.94
C LYS A 26 -6.47 -0.18 -3.66
N VAL A 27 -5.74 0.88 -3.37
CA VAL A 27 -6.02 1.74 -2.23
C VAL A 27 -7.36 2.45 -2.43
N THR A 28 -8.21 2.39 -1.42
CA THR A 28 -9.53 3.03 -1.40
C THR A 28 -9.61 4.21 -0.44
N GLY A 29 -8.70 4.26 0.54
CA GLY A 29 -8.66 5.27 1.58
C GLY A 29 -7.28 5.35 2.21
N VAL A 30 -6.96 6.53 2.74
CA VAL A 30 -5.67 6.84 3.37
C VAL A 30 -5.95 7.65 4.63
N GLU A 31 -5.43 7.19 5.77
CA GLU A 31 -5.51 7.88 7.06
C GLU A 31 -4.13 7.84 7.73
N ASN A 32 -3.41 8.97 7.69
CA ASN A 32 -2.03 9.06 8.16
C ASN A 32 -1.15 7.99 7.47
N GLU A 33 -0.60 7.04 8.24
CA GLU A 33 0.24 5.92 7.76
C GLU A 33 -0.56 4.63 7.48
N LEU A 34 -1.88 4.70 7.59
CA LEU A 34 -2.79 3.59 7.36
C LEU A 34 -3.49 3.74 6.01
N VAL A 35 -3.76 2.61 5.36
CA VAL A 35 -4.49 2.57 4.10
C VAL A 35 -5.56 1.48 4.14
N SER A 36 -6.71 1.75 3.52
CA SER A 36 -7.69 0.71 3.20
C SER A 36 -7.49 0.23 1.77
N VAL A 37 -7.64 -1.07 1.54
CA VAL A 37 -7.35 -1.71 0.25
C VAL A 37 -8.56 -2.53 -0.19
N ALA A 38 -8.98 -2.32 -1.44
CA ALA A 38 -9.85 -3.25 -2.15
C ALA A 38 -8.99 -4.36 -2.78
N LEU A 39 -9.16 -5.60 -2.34
CA LEU A 39 -8.42 -6.74 -2.90
C LEU A 39 -9.01 -7.14 -4.26
N ASP A 40 -8.16 -7.60 -5.18
CA ASP A 40 -8.59 -7.89 -6.56
C ASP A 40 -9.61 -9.04 -6.66
N ASP A 41 -9.43 -10.08 -5.84
CA ASP A 41 -10.21 -11.33 -5.87
C ASP A 41 -11.04 -11.50 -4.58
N ASP A 42 -11.59 -10.41 -4.05
CA ASP A 42 -12.46 -10.48 -2.85
C ASP A 42 -13.86 -11.02 -3.20
N GLU A 43 -14.21 -12.15 -2.61
CA GLU A 43 -15.53 -12.80 -2.78
C GLU A 43 -16.69 -11.96 -2.22
N ASN A 44 -16.43 -11.05 -1.27
CA ASN A 44 -17.46 -10.23 -0.64
C ASN A 44 -17.58 -8.82 -1.25
N ASP A 45 -17.11 -8.63 -2.49
CA ASP A 45 -17.14 -7.35 -3.22
C ASP A 45 -16.60 -6.17 -2.38
N ASN A 46 -15.54 -6.43 -1.60
CA ASN A 46 -14.91 -5.43 -0.71
C ASN A 46 -15.84 -4.86 0.36
N GLY A 47 -16.87 -5.62 0.77
CA GLY A 47 -17.89 -5.27 1.77
C GLY A 47 -17.41 -5.17 3.23
N GLY A 48 -16.12 -4.92 3.46
CA GLY A 48 -15.51 -4.78 4.78
C GLY A 48 -14.01 -4.57 4.66
N GLN A 49 -13.57 -3.31 4.62
CA GLN A 49 -12.15 -2.97 4.51
C GLN A 49 -11.59 -2.54 5.87
N SER A 50 -10.42 -3.07 6.20
CA SER A 50 -9.64 -2.64 7.37
C SER A 50 -8.58 -1.63 6.98
N LEU A 51 -8.22 -0.78 7.93
CA LEU A 51 -7.03 0.06 7.84
C LEU A 51 -5.80 -0.80 8.13
N LEU A 52 -4.88 -0.85 7.18
CA LEU A 52 -3.63 -1.60 7.26
C LEU A 52 -2.45 -0.63 7.30
N SER A 53 -1.46 -0.94 8.13
CA SER A 53 -0.22 -0.17 8.18
C SER A 53 0.56 -0.27 6.87
N TYR A 54 1.11 0.85 6.40
CA TYR A 54 2.02 0.86 5.27
C TYR A 54 3.49 0.74 5.73
N ALA A 55 4.20 -0.25 5.19
CA ALA A 55 5.63 -0.43 5.43
C ALA A 55 6.44 0.57 4.61
N THR A 56 6.80 1.71 5.20
CA THR A 56 7.72 2.67 4.58
C THR A 56 9.16 2.13 4.50
N ILE A 57 9.90 2.60 3.49
CA ILE A 57 11.27 2.17 3.19
C ILE A 57 12.27 2.69 4.24
N TYR A 58 12.01 3.88 4.79
CA TYR A 58 12.87 4.51 5.79
C TYR A 58 11.99 5.23 6.81
N SER A 59 12.19 4.92 8.08
CA SER A 59 11.53 5.59 9.21
C SER A 59 12.43 5.50 10.44
N SER A 60 12.47 6.57 11.22
CA SER A 60 13.17 6.64 12.50
C SER A 60 12.24 7.20 13.58
N PRO A 61 12.48 6.86 14.87
CA PRO A 61 11.61 7.28 15.97
C PRO A 61 11.49 8.80 16.16
N ASP A 62 12.45 9.57 15.66
CA ASP A 62 12.49 11.04 15.70
C ASP A 62 11.78 11.71 14.52
N GLY A 63 11.07 10.94 13.68
CA GLY A 63 10.31 11.45 12.53
C GLY A 63 11.12 11.64 11.25
N GLY A 64 12.39 11.23 11.23
CA GLY A 64 13.16 11.10 10.01
C GLY A 64 12.61 9.94 9.16
N GLY A 65 12.36 10.15 7.87
CA GLY A 65 11.72 9.10 7.10
C GLY A 65 11.39 9.46 5.68
N TRP A 66 11.01 8.43 4.91
CA TRP A 66 10.28 8.60 3.67
C TRP A 66 8.80 8.55 3.97
N TYR A 67 8.18 9.71 4.10
CA TYR A 67 6.72 9.79 4.20
C TYR A 67 6.13 9.80 2.78
N CYS A 68 5.93 8.62 2.22
CA CYS A 68 5.44 8.39 0.86
C CYS A 68 4.32 7.34 0.88
N VAL A 69 3.26 7.65 1.60
CA VAL A 69 2.06 6.80 1.69
C VAL A 69 1.39 6.74 0.32
N PRO A 70 0.97 5.56 -0.17
CA PRO A 70 0.25 5.41 -1.43
C PRO A 70 -1.03 6.25 -1.48
N GLU A 71 -1.46 6.64 -2.68
CA GLU A 71 -2.67 7.43 -2.88
C GLU A 71 -3.87 6.55 -3.24
N ILE A 72 -5.08 7.06 -3.06
CA ILE A 72 -6.31 6.39 -3.52
C ILE A 72 -6.19 6.07 -5.01
N GLY A 73 -6.44 4.80 -5.37
CA GLY A 73 -6.30 4.26 -6.72
C GLY A 73 -4.93 3.64 -7.03
N ASP A 74 -3.91 3.87 -6.19
CA ASP A 74 -2.63 3.18 -6.34
C ASP A 74 -2.81 1.68 -6.14
N ARG A 75 -2.14 0.91 -6.99
CA ARG A 75 -2.08 -0.54 -6.86
C ARG A 75 -0.98 -0.89 -5.86
N VAL A 76 -1.30 -1.75 -4.91
CA VAL A 76 -0.42 -2.12 -3.80
C VAL A 76 -0.38 -3.63 -3.61
N MET A 77 0.62 -4.09 -2.87
CA MET A 77 0.72 -5.48 -2.42
C MET A 77 0.43 -5.54 -0.92
N VAL A 78 -0.47 -6.43 -0.51
CA VAL A 78 -0.74 -6.74 0.90
C VAL A 78 0.00 -8.02 1.25
N LYS A 79 0.73 -8.00 2.36
CA LYS A 79 1.55 -9.12 2.86
C LYS A 79 0.96 -9.69 4.13
N PHE A 80 1.05 -11.01 4.24
CA PHE A 80 0.69 -11.76 5.44
C PHE A 80 1.96 -12.41 6.01
N PRO A 81 2.54 -11.87 7.09
CA PRO A 81 3.81 -12.35 7.61
C PRO A 81 3.70 -13.68 8.36
N ASP A 82 2.51 -14.02 8.86
CA ASP A 82 2.22 -15.22 9.62
C ASP A 82 0.79 -15.70 9.35
N SER A 83 0.29 -16.62 10.18
CA SER A 83 -1.05 -17.22 10.03
C SER A 83 -2.21 -16.30 10.47
N LYS A 84 -1.92 -15.09 10.97
CA LYS A 84 -2.91 -14.13 11.47
C LYS A 84 -3.14 -13.02 10.46
N ASP A 85 -4.35 -12.95 9.93
CA ASP A 85 -4.77 -11.89 9.01
C ASP A 85 -4.65 -10.48 9.61
N SER A 86 -4.85 -10.34 10.93
CA SER A 86 -4.68 -9.08 11.66
C SER A 86 -3.26 -8.51 11.62
N ASN A 87 -2.26 -9.33 11.29
CA ASN A 87 -0.87 -8.91 11.15
C ASN A 87 -0.53 -8.50 9.70
N ALA A 88 -1.52 -8.45 8.81
CA ALA A 88 -1.32 -8.01 7.45
C ALA A 88 -0.89 -6.54 7.38
N TYR A 89 -0.07 -6.23 6.38
CA TYR A 89 0.40 -4.87 6.13
C TYR A 89 0.54 -4.63 4.63
N VAL A 90 0.52 -3.35 4.25
CA VAL A 90 0.74 -2.95 2.87
C VAL A 90 2.23 -2.73 2.63
N GLN A 91 2.74 -3.31 1.57
CA GLN A 91 4.11 -3.14 1.13
C GLN A 91 4.15 -2.73 -0.35
N ASN A 92 4.91 -1.70 -0.67
CA ASN A 92 5.12 -1.18 -2.03
C ASN A 92 3.86 -0.66 -2.74
N ALA A 93 3.99 0.46 -3.45
CA ALA A 93 3.09 0.81 -4.54
C ALA A 93 3.62 0.15 -5.83
N VAL A 94 2.84 -0.77 -6.40
CA VAL A 94 3.22 -1.56 -7.58
C VAL A 94 2.64 -0.91 -8.82
N HIS A 95 3.48 -0.26 -9.61
CA HIS A 95 3.06 0.25 -10.90
C HIS A 95 2.99 -0.86 -11.94
N VAL A 96 1.86 -0.98 -12.63
CA VAL A 96 1.68 -1.91 -13.75
C VAL A 96 1.71 -1.11 -15.06
N GLY A 97 2.69 -1.42 -15.92
CA GLY A 97 2.84 -0.82 -17.25
C GLY A 97 3.99 0.21 -17.37
N ALA A 98 4.14 0.78 -18.56
CA ALA A 98 5.20 1.74 -18.90
C ALA A 98 4.70 3.21 -18.93
N GLY A 99 3.53 3.47 -18.33
CA GLY A 99 2.90 4.79 -18.32
C GLY A 99 3.71 5.84 -17.56
N ASN A 100 3.40 7.12 -17.78
CA ASN A 100 3.89 8.25 -17.00
C ASN A 100 5.43 8.43 -16.97
N GLY A 101 6.13 7.99 -18.03
CA GLY A 101 7.56 8.18 -18.22
C GLY A 101 8.44 7.02 -17.72
N ARG A 102 7.85 5.90 -17.29
CA ARG A 102 8.58 4.68 -16.87
C ARG A 102 8.98 3.76 -18.03
N ASN A 103 9.24 4.32 -19.21
CA ASN A 103 9.58 3.57 -20.43
C ASN A 103 11.08 3.61 -20.78
N ASN A 104 11.90 4.39 -20.06
CA ASN A 104 13.34 4.46 -20.27
C ASN A 104 14.10 4.13 -18.96
N PRO A 105 14.73 2.96 -18.84
CA PRO A 105 15.42 2.56 -17.61
C PRO A 105 16.67 3.40 -17.30
N LYS A 106 17.19 4.18 -18.25
CA LYS A 106 18.32 5.11 -18.01
C LYS A 106 17.91 6.41 -17.33
N VAL A 107 16.61 6.73 -17.32
CA VAL A 107 16.06 7.91 -16.66
C VAL A 107 15.38 7.46 -15.37
N LYS A 108 15.86 7.94 -14.23
CA LYS A 108 15.25 7.70 -12.91
C LYS A 108 14.59 8.97 -12.43
N PHE A 109 13.49 8.84 -11.71
CA PHE A 109 12.84 10.01 -11.13
C PHE A 109 12.09 9.67 -9.83
N PHE A 110 12.07 10.65 -8.93
CA PHE A 110 11.16 10.72 -7.80
C PHE A 110 10.15 11.81 -8.14
N LYS A 111 8.88 11.44 -8.29
CA LYS A 111 7.81 12.33 -8.76
C LYS A 111 6.53 12.09 -7.99
N ASN A 112 5.84 13.16 -7.61
CA ASN A 112 4.50 13.08 -7.04
C ASN A 112 3.41 13.35 -8.11
N LYS A 113 2.13 13.15 -7.78
CA LYS A 113 1.03 13.42 -8.73
C LYS A 113 0.94 14.89 -9.17
N GLU A 114 1.43 15.79 -8.33
CA GLU A 114 1.55 17.22 -8.62
C GLU A 114 2.77 17.53 -9.49
N GLY A 115 3.46 16.53 -10.03
CA GLY A 115 4.59 16.64 -10.96
C GLY A 115 5.88 17.28 -10.43
N LYS A 116 5.97 17.59 -9.13
CA LYS A 116 7.25 17.92 -8.49
C LYS A 116 8.18 16.73 -8.66
N GLU A 117 9.36 16.96 -9.22
CA GLU A 117 10.22 15.88 -9.68
C GLU A 117 11.69 16.14 -9.39
N ILE A 118 12.37 15.10 -8.89
CA ILE A 118 13.83 14.97 -8.97
C ILE A 118 14.10 13.94 -10.07
N ARG A 119 14.70 14.37 -11.18
CA ARG A 119 15.03 13.53 -12.33
C ARG A 119 16.53 13.38 -12.50
N LEU A 120 16.96 12.14 -12.71
CA LEU A 120 18.34 11.74 -12.96
C LEU A 120 18.38 11.13 -14.36
N SER A 121 19.09 11.77 -15.28
CA SER A 121 19.40 11.23 -16.61
C SER A 121 20.92 11.18 -16.84
N PRO A 122 21.40 10.49 -17.88
CA PRO A 122 22.84 10.49 -18.21
C PRO A 122 23.41 11.91 -18.44
N GLU A 123 22.58 12.85 -18.87
CA GLU A 123 22.98 14.19 -19.28
C GLU A 123 22.82 15.24 -18.17
N SER A 124 21.90 15.03 -17.22
CA SER A 124 21.60 16.05 -16.20
C SER A 124 20.89 15.52 -14.96
N ILE A 125 20.94 16.33 -13.90
CA ILE A 125 20.07 16.22 -12.73
C ILE A 125 19.14 17.43 -12.75
N ILE A 126 17.83 17.20 -12.74
CA ILE A 126 16.81 18.25 -12.77
C ILE A 126 15.98 18.16 -11.49
N ILE A 127 15.76 19.30 -10.85
CA ILE A 127 14.85 19.43 -9.69
C ILE A 127 13.77 20.44 -10.07
N THR A 128 12.52 20.01 -10.10
CA THR A 128 11.37 20.84 -10.44
C THR A 128 10.45 21.02 -9.24
N LYS A 129 9.91 22.23 -9.07
CA LYS A 129 8.98 22.59 -8.00
C LYS A 129 7.49 22.46 -8.37
N GLN A 130 7.19 22.17 -9.65
CA GLN A 130 5.91 22.37 -10.38
C GLN A 130 5.36 23.81 -10.38
N VAL A 131 4.64 24.17 -11.46
CA VAL A 131 3.73 25.33 -11.63
C VAL A 131 2.55 25.23 -10.67
#